data_AF-E9PQI5-F1
#
_entry.id   AF-E9PQI5-F1
#
_cell.length_a   1.000
_cell.length_b   1.000
_cell.length_c   1.000
_cell.angle_alpha   90.00
_cell.angle_beta   90.00
_cell.angle_gamma   90.00
#
_symmetry.space_group_name_H-M   'P 1'
#
loop_
_entity.id
_entity.type
_entity.pdbx_description
1 polymer ?
#
loop_
_entity_poly.entity_id
_entity_poly.type
_entity_poly.pdbx_seq_one_letter_code
_entity_poly.pdbx_strand_id
1 'polypeptide(L)'
;MSGLGRLFGKGKKEKGPTPEEAIQKLKETEKILIKKQEFLEQKIQQELQTAKKYGTKNKRAALQALRRKKRFEQQLAQTDGTLSTLEFQREAIENATTNAEVLRTMELAAQSMKKAYQDMWGH
;
A
#
# COMPACT_ATOMS: atom_id res chain seq x y z
N MET A 1 22.43 32.18 35.13
CA MET A 1 22.42 30.73 35.40
C MET A 1 21.16 30.12 34.82
N SER A 2 21.34 29.10 33.99
CA SER A 2 20.48 27.93 33.67
C SER A 2 18.96 28.09 33.55
N GLY A 3 18.40 27.65 32.41
CA GLY A 3 16.95 27.46 32.27
C GLY A 3 16.41 26.82 30.98
N LEU A 4 17.24 26.42 30.00
CA LEU A 4 16.77 25.92 28.70
C LEU A 4 17.28 24.50 28.37
N GLY A 5 17.17 23.56 29.32
CA GLY A 5 17.83 22.25 29.20
C GLY A 5 16.99 21.01 29.49
N ARG A 6 15.65 21.09 29.57
CA ARG A 6 14.84 19.95 30.04
C ARG A 6 13.50 19.70 29.35
N LEU A 7 13.40 19.96 28.05
CA LEU A 7 12.24 19.56 27.24
C LEU A 7 12.51 18.41 26.26
N PHE A 8 13.76 17.90 26.19
CA PHE A 8 14.04 16.61 25.56
C PHE A 8 13.92 15.49 26.60
N GLY A 9 12.70 15.34 27.12
CA GLY A 9 12.29 14.17 27.88
C GLY A 9 12.31 12.97 26.95
N LYS A 10 13.17 12.01 27.30
CA LYS A 10 13.31 10.66 26.76
C LYS A 10 11.95 9.93 26.79
N GLY A 11 11.05 10.28 25.87
CA GLY A 11 9.85 9.52 25.57
C GLY A 11 10.30 8.15 25.09
N LYS A 12 9.73 7.08 25.67
CA LYS A 12 9.85 5.73 25.12
C LYS A 12 9.68 5.84 23.61
N LYS A 13 10.68 5.41 22.83
CA LYS A 13 10.49 5.18 21.40
C LYS A 13 9.35 4.18 21.32
N GLU A 14 8.14 4.64 21.06
CA GLU A 14 7.08 3.76 20.60
C GLU A 14 7.69 3.05 19.40
N LYS A 15 7.89 1.74 19.54
CA LYS A 15 8.37 0.95 18.42
C LYS A 15 7.31 1.14 17.34
N GLY A 16 7.70 1.77 16.23
CA GLY A 16 6.84 1.86 15.06
C GLY A 16 6.36 0.47 14.64
N PRO A 17 5.31 0.39 13.81
CA PRO A 17 4.76 -0.89 13.38
C PRO A 17 5.85 -1.76 12.76
N THR A 18 5.78 -3.07 12.96
CA THR A 18 6.72 -3.98 12.32
C THR A 18 6.46 -4.03 10.81
N PRO A 19 7.44 -4.45 9.98
CA PRO A 19 7.21 -4.66 8.56
C PRO A 19 6.02 -5.57 8.28
N GLU A 20 5.83 -6.65 9.05
CA GLU A 20 4.71 -7.57 8.90
C GLU A 20 3.36 -6.89 9.21
N GLU A 21 3.29 -6.10 10.28
CA GLU A 21 2.09 -5.33 10.63
C GLU A 21 1.75 -4.30 9.54
N ALA A 22 2.76 -3.65 8.96
CA ALA A 22 2.59 -2.70 7.87
C ALA A 22 2.07 -3.40 6.60
N ILE A 23 2.68 -4.52 6.21
CA ILE A 23 2.24 -5.34 5.06
C ILE A 23 0.79 -5.79 5.24
N GLN A 24 0.43 -6.25 6.44
CA GLN A 24 -0.93 -6.73 6.71
C GLN A 24 -1.97 -5.60 6.59
N LYS A 25 -1.68 -4.42 7.14
CA LYS A 25 -2.56 -3.25 7.01
C LYS A 25 -2.70 -2.77 5.57
N LEU A 26 -1.61 -2.83 4.78
CA LEU A 26 -1.65 -2.52 3.35
C LEU A 26 -2.58 -3.50 2.62
N LYS A 27 -2.43 -4.82 2.82
CA LYS A 27 -3.30 -5.86 2.22
C LYS A 27 -4.77 -5.68 2.60
N GLU A 28 -5.06 -5.33 3.85
CA GLU A 28 -6.43 -5.06 4.29
C GLU A 28 -7.03 -3.84 3.60
N THR A 29 -6.24 -2.78 3.44
CA THR A 29 -6.67 -1.56 2.75
C THR A 29 -6.86 -1.80 1.25
N GLU A 30 -5.94 -2.53 0.60
CA GLU A 30 -6.05 -2.97 -0.79
C GLU A 30 -7.37 -3.71 -1.03
N LYS A 31 -7.74 -4.67 -0.17
CA LYS A 31 -9.02 -5.40 -0.27
C LYS A 31 -10.24 -4.49 -0.24
N ILE A 32 -10.20 -3.41 0.55
CA ILE A 32 -11.29 -2.43 0.62
C ILE A 32 -11.36 -1.65 -0.70
N LEU A 33 -10.21 -1.23 -1.23
CA LEU A 33 -10.15 -0.50 -2.50
C LEU A 33 -10.61 -1.35 -3.69
N ILE A 34 -10.25 -2.64 -3.73
CA ILE A 34 -10.72 -3.58 -4.76
C ILE A 34 -12.25 -3.69 -4.74
N LYS A 35 -12.86 -3.90 -3.55
CA LYS A 35 -14.32 -3.91 -3.43
C LYS A 35 -14.96 -2.59 -3.89
N LYS A 36 -14.28 -1.46 -3.66
CA LYS A 36 -14.74 -0.15 -4.12
C LYS A 36 -14.63 -0.02 -5.64
N GLN A 37 -13.59 -0.56 -6.28
CA GLN A 37 -13.48 -0.62 -7.74
C GLN A 37 -14.66 -1.39 -8.32
N GLU A 38 -14.90 -2.62 -7.86
CA GLU A 38 -16.01 -3.47 -8.31
C GLU A 38 -17.36 -2.76 -8.19
N PHE A 39 -17.60 -2.08 -7.06
CA PHE A 39 -18.81 -1.28 -6.85
C PHE A 39 -18.94 -0.13 -7.86
N LEU A 40 -17.85 0.60 -8.12
CA LEU A 40 -17.84 1.72 -9.05
C LEU A 40 -18.04 1.24 -10.49
N GLU A 41 -17.42 0.13 -10.89
CA GLU A 41 -17.63 -0.50 -12.20
C GLU A 41 -19.09 -0.89 -12.41
N GLN A 42 -19.72 -1.53 -11.42
CA GLN A 42 -21.14 -1.85 -11.47
C GLN A 42 -22.01 -0.59 -11.62
N LYS A 43 -21.69 0.49 -10.90
CA LYS A 43 -22.40 1.77 -11.03
C LYS A 43 -22.23 2.41 -12.40
N ILE A 44 -21.04 2.35 -12.97
CA ILE A 44 -20.76 2.82 -14.33
C ILE A 44 -21.62 2.07 -15.35
N GLN A 45 -21.70 0.73 -15.24
CA GLN A 45 -22.53 -0.09 -16.13
C GLN A 45 -24.03 0.23 -15.97
N GLN A 46 -24.51 0.40 -14.74
CA GLN A 46 -25.91 0.78 -14.46
C GLN A 46 -26.28 2.12 -15.09
N GLU A 47 -25.42 3.14 -14.96
CA GLU A 47 -25.67 4.46 -15.56
C GLU A 47 -25.58 4.42 -17.09
N LEU A 48 -24.69 3.60 -17.66
CA LEU A 48 -24.61 3.39 -19.10
C LEU A 48 -25.89 2.75 -19.64
N GLN A 49 -26.41 1.71 -19.00
CA GLN A 49 -27.68 1.08 -19.37
C GLN A 49 -28.84 2.06 -19.25
N THR A 50 -28.86 2.86 -18.19
CA THR A 50 -29.86 3.92 -17.97
C THR A 50 -29.81 4.95 -19.10
N ALA A 51 -28.62 5.42 -19.47
CA ALA A 51 -28.45 6.36 -20.59
C ALA A 51 -28.95 5.77 -21.91
N LYS A 52 -28.63 4.50 -22.21
CA LYS A 52 -29.13 3.79 -23.41
C LYS A 52 -30.65 3.67 -23.42
N LYS A 53 -31.26 3.35 -22.28
CA LYS A 53 -32.73 3.22 -22.12
C LYS A 53 -33.48 4.53 -22.39
N TYR A 54 -32.93 5.66 -21.95
CA TYR A 54 -33.56 6.97 -22.10
C TYR A 54 -33.12 7.73 -23.36
N GLY A 55 -32.09 7.29 -24.08
CA GLY A 55 -31.46 8.05 -25.17
C GLY A 55 -32.43 8.56 -26.24
N THR A 56 -33.43 7.76 -26.63
CA THR A 56 -34.42 8.12 -27.65
C THR A 56 -35.72 8.70 -27.09
N LYS A 57 -35.98 8.51 -25.78
CA LYS A 57 -37.26 8.88 -25.14
C LYS A 57 -37.17 10.13 -24.28
N ASN A 58 -36.03 10.33 -23.62
CA ASN A 58 -35.80 11.42 -22.68
C ASN A 58 -34.31 11.79 -22.65
N LYS A 59 -33.95 12.70 -23.56
CA LYS A 59 -32.57 13.21 -23.70
C LYS A 59 -32.03 13.81 -22.39
N ARG A 60 -32.89 14.48 -21.59
CA ARG A 60 -32.47 15.08 -20.31
C ARG A 60 -32.05 14.01 -19.30
N ALA A 61 -32.85 12.96 -19.16
CA ALA A 61 -32.53 11.84 -18.27
C ALA A 61 -31.26 11.09 -18.72
N ALA A 62 -31.10 10.87 -20.02
CA ALA A 62 -29.90 10.24 -20.57
C ALA A 62 -28.62 11.06 -20.28
N LEU A 63 -28.67 12.39 -20.48
CA LEU A 63 -27.54 13.28 -20.18
C LEU A 63 -27.18 13.28 -18.69
N GLN A 64 -28.16 13.23 -17.80
CA GLN A 64 -27.91 13.14 -16.35
C GLN A 64 -27.23 11.82 -15.98
N ALA A 65 -27.66 10.69 -16.57
CA ALA A 65 -27.01 9.39 -16.37
C ALA A 65 -25.56 9.41 -16.86
N LEU A 66 -25.28 9.99 -18.04
CA LEU A 66 -23.91 10.13 -18.55
C LEU A 66 -23.03 11.01 -17.65
N ARG A 67 -23.57 12.07 -17.05
CA ARG A 67 -22.83 12.90 -16.07
C ARG A 67 -22.49 12.11 -14.81
N ARG A 68 -23.41 11.31 -14.27
CA ARG A 68 -23.14 10.43 -13.13
C ARG A 68 -22.11 9.37 -13.47
N LYS A 69 -22.24 8.72 -14.63
CA LYS A 69 -21.24 7.77 -15.16
C LYS A 69 -19.84 8.38 -15.16
N LYS A 70 -19.69 9.57 -15.77
CA LYS A 70 -18.38 10.26 -15.83
C LYS A 70 -17.79 10.54 -14.44
N ARG A 71 -18.62 10.90 -13.46
CA ARG A 71 -18.15 11.08 -12.08
C ARG A 71 -17.69 9.77 -11.43
N PHE A 72 -18.38 8.65 -11.67
CA PHE A 72 -17.95 7.35 -11.19
C PHE A 72 -16.65 6.88 -11.86
N GLU A 73 -16.47 7.14 -13.15
CA GLU A 73 -15.20 6.85 -13.86
C GLU A 73 -14.02 7.63 -13.27
N GLN A 74 -14.22 8.90 -12.91
CA GLN A 74 -13.19 9.69 -12.23
C GLN A 74 -12.85 9.13 -10.84
N GLN A 75 -13.86 8.67 -10.09
CA GLN A 75 -13.63 8.03 -8.79
C GLN A 75 -12.93 6.68 -8.92
N LEU A 76 -13.24 5.92 -9.98
CA LEU A 76 -12.60 4.64 -10.27
C LEU A 76 -11.11 4.88 -10.54
N ALA A 77 -10.77 5.78 -11.47
CA ALA A 77 -9.39 6.11 -11.79
C ALA A 77 -8.56 6.58 -10.57
N GLN A 78 -9.16 7.35 -9.65
CA GLN A 78 -8.51 7.72 -8.39
C GLN A 78 -8.30 6.53 -7.45
N THR A 79 -9.28 5.62 -7.39
CA THR A 79 -9.19 4.40 -6.59
C THR A 79 -8.10 3.49 -7.14
N ASP A 80 -8.02 3.33 -8.47
CA ASP A 80 -6.98 2.54 -9.16
C ASP A 80 -5.58 3.10 -8.86
N GLY A 81 -5.39 4.42 -9.01
CA GLY A 81 -4.10 5.04 -8.73
C GLY A 81 -3.68 4.92 -7.25
N THR A 82 -4.65 4.98 -6.34
CA THR A 82 -4.38 4.76 -4.91
C THR A 82 -4.01 3.31 -4.64
N LEU A 83 -4.73 2.36 -5.24
CA LEU A 83 -4.48 0.93 -5.09
C LEU A 83 -3.06 0.58 -5.58
N SER A 84 -2.68 1.00 -6.79
CA SER A 84 -1.33 0.75 -7.32
C SER A 84 -0.23 1.36 -6.45
N THR A 85 -0.48 2.52 -5.83
CA THR A 85 0.48 3.12 -4.89
C THR A 85 0.66 2.25 -3.64
N LEU A 86 -0.42 1.70 -3.08
CA LEU A 86 -0.34 0.82 -1.92
C LEU A 86 0.32 -0.52 -2.25
N GLU A 87 -0.01 -1.11 -3.41
CA GLU A 87 0.61 -2.35 -3.89
C GLU A 87 2.13 -2.18 -4.05
N PHE A 88 2.55 -1.07 -4.65
CA PHE A 88 3.97 -0.73 -4.79
C PHE A 88 4.66 -0.58 -3.43
N GLN A 89 4.03 0.12 -2.47
CA GLN A 89 4.58 0.26 -1.12
C GLN A 89 4.70 -1.07 -0.40
N ARG A 90 3.69 -1.94 -0.53
CA ARG A 90 3.68 -3.28 0.07
C ARG A 90 4.83 -4.12 -0.49
N GLU A 91 4.96 -4.16 -1.82
CA GLU A 91 6.05 -4.88 -2.50
C GLU A 91 7.42 -4.35 -2.08
N ALA A 92 7.58 -3.03 -1.98
CA ALA A 92 8.83 -2.42 -1.51
C ALA A 92 9.21 -2.86 -0.09
N ILE A 93 8.24 -2.96 0.84
CA ILE A 93 8.49 -3.45 2.20
C ILE A 93 8.82 -4.95 2.22
N GLU A 94 8.09 -5.75 1.43
CA GLU A 94 8.37 -7.19 1.29
C GLU A 94 9.79 -7.41 0.76
N ASN A 95 10.17 -6.73 -0.32
CA ASN A 95 11.51 -6.79 -0.90
C ASN A 95 12.60 -6.33 0.07
N ALA A 96 12.38 -5.22 0.78
CA ALA A 96 13.33 -4.74 1.79
C ALA A 96 13.52 -5.75 2.94
N THR A 97 12.45 -6.41 3.36
CA THR A 97 12.47 -7.43 4.42
C THR A 97 13.25 -8.67 3.97
N THR A 98 12.98 -9.17 2.75
CA THR A 98 13.73 -10.28 2.18
C THR A 98 15.21 -9.96 2.01
N ASN A 99 15.54 -8.78 1.49
CA ASN A 99 16.92 -8.35 1.32
C ASN A 99 17.66 -8.24 2.66
N ALA A 100 17.00 -7.71 3.70
CA ALA A 100 17.58 -7.67 5.04
C ALA A 100 17.90 -9.07 5.57
N GLU A 101 17.03 -10.05 5.33
CA GLU A 101 17.23 -11.42 5.78
C GLU A 101 18.37 -12.14 5.03
N VAL A 102 18.48 -11.91 3.71
CA VAL A 102 19.63 -12.38 2.92
C VAL A 102 20.93 -11.82 3.50
N LEU A 103 20.99 -10.51 3.77
CA LEU A 103 22.19 -9.87 4.33
C LEU A 103 22.55 -10.42 5.71
N ARG A 104 21.57 -10.66 6.59
CA ARG A 104 21.81 -11.31 7.90
C ARG A 104 22.39 -12.71 7.73
N THR A 105 21.85 -13.49 6.79
CA THR A 105 22.33 -14.85 6.50
C THR A 105 23.77 -14.82 6.00
N MET A 106 24.10 -13.89 5.11
CA MET A 106 25.47 -13.69 4.61
C MET A 106 26.43 -13.29 5.74
N GLU A 107 25.98 -12.41 6.65
CA GLU A 107 26.78 -12.01 7.81
C GLU A 107 27.08 -13.20 8.74
N LEU A 108 26.07 -14.02 9.05
CA LEU A 108 26.24 -15.24 9.85
C LEU A 108 27.22 -16.23 9.19
N ALA A 109 27.10 -16.41 7.88
CA ALA A 109 28.01 -17.26 7.12
C ALA A 109 29.45 -16.72 7.17
N ALA A 110 29.65 -15.42 6.95
CA ALA A 110 30.97 -14.78 7.00
C ALA A 110 31.61 -14.89 8.40
N GLN A 111 30.83 -14.70 9.47
CA GLN A 111 31.30 -14.88 10.85
C GLN A 111 31.72 -16.34 11.11
N SER A 112 30.95 -17.31 10.62
CA SER A 112 31.26 -18.74 10.75
C SER A 112 32.54 -19.12 9.99
N MET A 113 32.71 -18.62 8.77
CA MET A 113 33.94 -18.82 7.99
C MET A 113 35.16 -18.19 8.68
N LYS A 114 35.03 -16.98 9.23
CA LYS A 114 36.10 -16.31 9.98
C LYS A 114 36.53 -17.14 11.18
N LYS A 115 35.57 -17.69 11.93
CA LYS A 115 35.86 -18.55 13.08
C LYS A 115 36.59 -19.83 12.66
N ALA A 116 36.09 -20.52 11.64
CA ALA A 116 36.73 -21.74 11.12
C ALA A 116 38.18 -21.48 10.66
N TYR A 117 38.43 -20.33 10.02
CA TYR A 117 39.78 -19.92 9.64
C TYR A 117 40.68 -19.67 10.85
N GLN A 118 40.19 -18.96 11.87
CA GLN A 118 40.93 -18.73 13.12
C GLN A 118 41.25 -20.05 13.84
N ASP A 119 40.31 -20.99 13.88
CA ASP A 119 40.52 -22.29 14.53
C ASP A 119 41.55 -23.16 13.75
N MET A 120 41.64 -23.03 12.42
CA MET A 120 42.61 -23.76 11.59
C MET A 120 44.04 -23.21 11.63
N TRP A 121 44.20 -21.89 11.75
CA TRP A 121 45.50 -21.22 11.57
C TRP A 121 45.96 -20.43 12.81
N GLY A 122 45.17 -20.43 13.88
CA GLY A 122 45.47 -19.80 15.16
C GLY A 122 46.25 -20.72 16.10
N HIS A 123 47.48 -21.07 15.72
CA HIS A 123 48.56 -21.45 16.64
C HIS A 123 49.76 -20.53 16.38
#